data_AF-A0A412I1U2-F1
#
_entry.id   AF-A0A412I1U2-F1
#
_cell.length_a   1.000
_cell.length_b   1.000
_cell.length_c   1.000
_cell.angle_alpha   90.00
_cell.angle_beta   90.00
_cell.angle_gamma   90.00
#
_symmetry.space_group_name_H-M   'P 1'
#
loop_
_entity.id
_entity.type
_entity.pdbx_description
1 polymer ?
#
loop_
_entity_poly.entity_id
_entity_poly.type
_entity_poly.pdbx_seq_one_letter_code
_entity_poly.pdbx_strand_id
1 'polypeptide(L)'
;MNENVVKIIKQIHEYIIDSAFKTESVFVRNIRVMKFNTDLEWFNCALIAMNFQPSNRVIVNTLQGWDSILEFEEENKPMLNSPPVRLLKPVYDSVNHTLHFDLIDTYYIDQIDGFMHNKVNYVRDSSIERVIKKKENYDTLLKVLKYGWQDIFVESYLKLFDFYHFSNNEKRLFYKNLLMYVFGEELRIVNPHTLSSLKIEDGNKLTVYKHMHEVISCFHIAFQSYLDDLDALIIEIGDLTIEQPRLRSEAFHLMEKMSKGISFVNEIEMDEQET
;
A
#
# COMPACT_ATOMS: atom_id res chain seq x y z
N MET A 1 -10.67 -29.79 4.98
CA MET A 1 -10.19 -28.66 4.15
C MET A 1 -9.95 -29.17 2.74
N ASN A 2 -10.42 -28.45 1.72
CA ASN A 2 -10.29 -28.85 0.31
C ASN A 2 -8.81 -29.07 -0.07
N GLU A 3 -8.46 -30.20 -0.68
CA GLU A 3 -7.07 -30.56 -1.03
C GLU A 3 -6.40 -29.50 -1.92
N ASN A 4 -7.17 -28.84 -2.78
CA ASN A 4 -6.66 -27.77 -3.63
C ASN A 4 -6.27 -26.53 -2.82
N VAL A 5 -7.02 -26.22 -1.75
CA VAL A 5 -6.73 -25.09 -0.85
C VAL A 5 -5.45 -25.38 -0.06
N VAL A 6 -5.29 -26.59 0.48
CA VAL A 6 -4.07 -27.03 1.17
C VAL A 6 -2.85 -26.86 0.25
N LYS A 7 -2.97 -27.31 -0.99
CA LYS A 7 -1.90 -27.22 -1.99
C LYS A 7 -1.51 -25.77 -2.28
N ILE A 8 -2.50 -24.89 -2.45
CA ILE A 8 -2.27 -23.46 -2.70
C ILE A 8 -1.58 -22.78 -1.51
N ILE A 9 -2.03 -23.06 -0.29
CA ILE A 9 -1.39 -22.52 0.94
C ILE A 9 0.08 -22.95 1.01
N LYS A 10 0.39 -24.22 0.71
CA LYS A 10 1.75 -24.72 0.68
C LYS A 10 2.59 -24.01 -0.40
N GLN A 11 2.04 -23.82 -1.60
CA GLN A 11 2.71 -23.10 -2.69
C GLN A 11 3.05 -21.66 -2.34
N ILE A 12 2.14 -20.94 -1.67
CA ILE A 12 2.39 -19.56 -1.19
C ILE A 12 3.58 -19.55 -0.25
N HIS A 13 3.62 -20.48 0.71
CA HIS A 13 4.68 -20.55 1.70
C HIS A 13 6.05 -20.83 1.05
N GLU A 14 6.12 -21.84 0.19
CA GLU A 14 7.34 -22.19 -0.57
C GLU A 14 7.80 -21.02 -1.44
N TYR A 15 6.88 -20.37 -2.16
CA TYR A 15 7.20 -19.20 -2.98
C TYR A 15 7.82 -18.06 -2.16
N ILE A 16 7.24 -17.72 -1.00
CA ILE A 16 7.73 -16.60 -0.19
C ILE A 16 9.13 -16.91 0.37
N ILE A 17 9.35 -18.14 0.84
CA ILE A 17 10.65 -18.53 1.42
C ILE A 17 11.73 -18.63 0.33
N ASP A 18 11.42 -19.27 -0.80
CA ASP A 18 12.47 -19.65 -1.76
C ASP A 18 12.66 -18.62 -2.88
N SER A 19 11.63 -17.81 -3.18
CA SER A 19 11.58 -17.04 -4.42
C SER A 19 11.31 -15.55 -4.25
N ALA A 20 10.40 -15.13 -3.36
CA ALA A 20 9.94 -13.73 -3.28
C ALA A 20 11.08 -12.70 -3.04
N PHE A 21 12.15 -13.12 -2.36
CA PHE A 21 13.31 -12.30 -2.03
C PHE A 21 14.58 -12.68 -2.82
N LYS A 22 14.47 -13.59 -3.80
CA LYS A 22 15.62 -14.20 -4.46
C LYS A 22 16.33 -13.27 -5.44
N THR A 23 15.58 -12.43 -6.14
CA THR A 23 16.10 -11.51 -7.15
C THR A 23 15.38 -10.17 -7.04
N GLU A 24 16.04 -9.10 -7.47
CA GLU A 24 15.45 -7.76 -7.48
C GLU A 24 14.16 -7.72 -8.32
N SER A 25 14.14 -8.35 -9.51
CA SER A 25 12.95 -8.36 -10.36
C SER A 25 11.75 -9.05 -9.73
N VAL A 26 11.95 -10.17 -9.04
CA VAL A 26 10.89 -10.87 -8.31
C VAL A 26 10.43 -10.06 -7.11
N PHE A 27 11.35 -9.46 -6.36
CA PHE A 27 11.03 -8.60 -5.23
C PHE A 27 10.21 -7.37 -5.66
N VAL A 28 10.65 -6.68 -6.72
CA VAL A 28 9.97 -5.52 -7.31
C VAL A 28 8.57 -5.90 -7.82
N ARG A 29 8.41 -7.09 -8.41
CA ARG A 29 7.08 -7.58 -8.77
C ARG A 29 6.17 -7.73 -7.55
N ASN A 30 6.66 -8.30 -6.45
CA ASN A 30 5.85 -8.49 -5.24
C ASN A 30 5.36 -7.16 -4.67
N ILE A 31 6.26 -6.19 -4.49
CA ILE A 31 5.88 -4.87 -3.95
C ILE A 31 4.94 -4.12 -4.90
N ARG A 32 5.10 -4.30 -6.22
CA ARG A 32 4.18 -3.73 -7.22
C ARG A 32 2.80 -4.37 -7.11
N VAL A 33 2.70 -5.68 -6.95
CA VAL A 33 1.41 -6.36 -6.73
C VAL A 33 0.74 -5.82 -5.46
N MET A 34 1.47 -5.67 -4.35
CA MET A 34 0.93 -5.11 -3.11
C MET A 34 0.41 -3.67 -3.31
N LYS A 35 1.18 -2.82 -4.02
CA LYS A 35 0.81 -1.42 -4.30
C LYS A 35 -0.50 -1.28 -5.08
N PHE A 36 -0.75 -2.15 -6.06
CA PHE A 36 -1.92 -2.06 -6.95
C PHE A 36 -3.13 -2.89 -6.50
N ASN A 37 -3.00 -3.70 -5.45
CA ASN A 37 -4.05 -4.57 -4.90
C ASN A 37 -4.14 -4.43 -3.37
N THR A 38 -4.25 -3.19 -2.89
CA THR A 38 -4.29 -2.87 -1.45
C THR A 38 -5.51 -3.44 -0.71
N ASP A 39 -6.51 -3.92 -1.46
CA ASP A 39 -7.74 -4.57 -1.02
C ASP A 39 -7.61 -6.10 -0.90
N LEU A 40 -6.49 -6.68 -1.36
CA LEU A 40 -6.23 -8.11 -1.26
C LEU A 40 -5.29 -8.42 -0.09
N GLU A 41 -5.54 -9.54 0.56
CA GLU A 41 -4.66 -10.10 1.58
C GLU A 41 -3.27 -10.46 1.01
N TRP A 42 -2.25 -10.45 1.89
CA TRP A 42 -0.85 -10.75 1.53
C TRP A 42 -0.68 -12.06 0.77
N PHE A 43 -1.46 -13.09 1.10
CA PHE A 43 -1.38 -14.41 0.45
C PHE A 43 -1.93 -14.38 -0.98
N ASN A 44 -2.94 -13.55 -1.26
CA ASN A 44 -3.45 -13.34 -2.62
C ASN A 44 -2.49 -12.49 -3.45
N CYS A 45 -1.83 -11.50 -2.82
CA CYS A 45 -0.73 -10.79 -3.47
C CYS A 45 0.40 -11.75 -3.88
N ALA A 46 0.78 -12.70 -3.02
CA ALA A 46 1.78 -13.72 -3.35
C ALA A 46 1.36 -14.59 -4.54
N LEU A 47 0.08 -14.98 -4.62
CA LEU A 47 -0.46 -15.77 -5.73
C LEU A 47 -0.42 -15.04 -7.07
N ILE A 48 -0.67 -13.73 -7.08
CA ILE A 48 -0.53 -12.91 -8.28
C ILE A 48 0.95 -12.75 -8.64
N ALA A 49 1.80 -12.49 -7.64
CA ALA A 49 3.22 -12.27 -7.84
C ALA A 49 3.93 -13.53 -8.38
N MET A 50 3.56 -14.73 -7.92
CA MET A 50 4.12 -15.99 -8.42
C MET A 50 3.73 -16.28 -9.88
N ASN A 51 2.59 -15.77 -10.35
CA ASN A 51 2.15 -15.96 -11.74
C ASN A 51 2.82 -14.93 -12.65
N PHE A 52 4.10 -15.17 -12.95
CA PHE A 52 4.95 -14.30 -13.76
C PHE A 52 4.62 -14.46 -15.25
N GLN A 53 3.74 -13.61 -15.78
CA GLN A 53 3.40 -13.58 -17.20
C GLN A 53 4.23 -12.54 -17.96
N PRO A 54 4.46 -12.71 -19.28
CA PRO A 54 5.25 -11.79 -20.11
C PRO A 54 4.76 -10.34 -20.08
N SER A 55 3.47 -10.12 -19.87
CA SER A 55 2.86 -8.78 -19.86
C SER A 55 3.17 -7.96 -18.60
N ASN A 56 3.81 -8.57 -17.59
CA ASN A 56 4.15 -7.95 -16.30
C ASN A 56 2.94 -7.25 -15.64
N ARG A 57 1.72 -7.71 -15.96
CA ARG A 57 0.49 -7.26 -15.31
C ARG A 57 0.49 -7.74 -13.85
N VAL A 58 -0.16 -6.95 -13.01
CA VAL A 58 -0.21 -7.16 -11.56
C VAL A 58 -1.63 -7.08 -11.00
N ILE A 59 -2.63 -6.84 -11.85
CA ILE A 59 -4.03 -6.72 -11.46
C ILE A 59 -4.80 -7.85 -12.12
N VAL A 60 -5.51 -8.59 -11.29
CA VAL A 60 -6.41 -9.64 -11.72
C VAL A 60 -7.82 -9.31 -11.25
N ASN A 61 -8.81 -9.79 -11.97
CA ASN A 61 -10.21 -9.73 -11.54
C ASN A 61 -10.98 -10.93 -12.07
N THR A 62 -12.16 -11.17 -11.51
CA THR A 62 -13.13 -12.09 -12.12
C THR A 62 -13.58 -11.56 -13.49
N LEU A 63 -14.11 -12.42 -14.36
CA LEU A 63 -14.69 -11.99 -15.64
C LEU A 63 -15.76 -10.91 -15.42
N GLN A 64 -16.72 -11.18 -14.54
CA GLN A 64 -17.77 -10.24 -14.14
C GLN A 64 -17.21 -8.91 -13.61
N GLY A 65 -16.13 -8.97 -12.82
CA GLY A 65 -15.48 -7.78 -12.30
C GLY A 65 -14.83 -6.94 -13.39
N TRP A 66 -14.26 -7.56 -14.42
CA TRP A 66 -13.76 -6.83 -15.58
C TRP A 66 -14.88 -6.25 -16.44
N ASP A 67 -15.93 -7.03 -16.71
CA ASP A 67 -17.10 -6.56 -17.47
C ASP A 67 -17.71 -5.31 -16.81
N SER A 68 -17.81 -5.33 -15.48
CA SER A 68 -18.30 -4.18 -14.71
C SER A 68 -17.35 -2.97 -14.74
N ILE A 69 -16.03 -3.18 -14.71
CA ILE A 69 -15.05 -2.08 -14.71
C ILE A 69 -14.95 -1.41 -16.08
N LEU A 70 -15.09 -2.19 -17.14
CA LEU A 70 -14.91 -1.75 -18.52
C LEU A 70 -16.24 -1.45 -19.23
N GLU A 71 -17.36 -1.56 -18.51
CA GLU A 71 -18.72 -1.38 -19.02
C GLU A 71 -18.97 -2.21 -20.29
N PHE A 72 -18.47 -3.44 -20.26
CA PHE A 72 -18.46 -4.31 -21.43
C PHE A 72 -19.75 -5.13 -21.47
N GLU A 73 -20.54 -4.96 -22.54
CA GLU A 73 -21.89 -5.54 -22.64
C GLU A 73 -21.90 -6.99 -23.17
N GLU A 74 -20.83 -7.44 -23.83
CA GLU A 74 -20.75 -8.81 -24.35
C GLU A 74 -20.17 -9.79 -23.31
N GLU A 75 -20.65 -11.04 -23.32
CA GLU A 75 -20.10 -12.09 -22.45
C GLU A 75 -18.62 -12.35 -22.77
N ASN A 76 -17.75 -11.95 -21.85
CA ASN A 76 -16.34 -12.26 -21.94
C ASN A 76 -16.04 -13.68 -21.47
N LYS A 77 -15.02 -14.27 -22.09
CA LYS A 77 -14.48 -15.57 -21.73
C LYS A 77 -12.96 -15.50 -21.62
N PRO A 78 -12.35 -16.38 -20.80
CA PRO A 78 -10.90 -16.52 -20.80
C PRO A 78 -10.41 -16.99 -22.17
N MET A 79 -9.24 -16.51 -22.58
CA MET A 79 -8.56 -17.00 -23.77
C MET A 79 -8.26 -18.51 -23.63
N LEU A 80 -8.27 -19.21 -24.76
CA LEU A 80 -7.93 -20.64 -24.80
C LEU A 80 -6.55 -20.86 -24.14
N ASN A 81 -6.46 -21.83 -23.23
CA ASN A 81 -5.24 -22.20 -22.49
C ASN A 81 -4.68 -21.13 -21.53
N SER A 82 -5.42 -20.09 -21.16
CA SER A 82 -5.01 -19.16 -20.11
C SER A 82 -5.48 -19.66 -18.74
N PRO A 83 -4.61 -20.25 -17.90
CA PRO A 83 -5.03 -20.68 -16.57
C PRO A 83 -5.35 -19.46 -15.69
N PRO A 84 -6.42 -19.54 -14.87
CA PRO A 84 -6.73 -18.48 -13.92
C PRO A 84 -5.65 -18.35 -12.84
N VAL A 85 -5.51 -17.14 -12.30
CA VAL A 85 -4.93 -16.94 -10.98
C VAL A 85 -6.01 -17.26 -9.96
N ARG A 86 -5.87 -18.39 -9.25
CA ARG A 86 -6.84 -18.82 -8.24
C ARG A 86 -6.55 -18.14 -6.91
N LEU A 87 -7.39 -17.20 -6.51
CA LEU A 87 -7.27 -16.52 -5.24
C LEU A 87 -8.02 -17.27 -4.14
N LEU A 88 -7.55 -17.13 -2.90
CA LEU A 88 -8.22 -17.64 -1.71
C LEU A 88 -9.26 -16.63 -1.24
N LYS A 89 -10.51 -17.06 -1.10
CA LYS A 89 -11.63 -16.26 -0.58
C LYS A 89 -12.05 -16.82 0.77
N PRO A 90 -11.93 -16.06 1.88
CA PRO A 90 -12.46 -16.51 3.16
C PRO A 90 -13.99 -16.56 3.08
N VAL A 91 -14.57 -17.66 3.54
CA VAL A 91 -16.02 -17.90 3.59
C VAL A 91 -16.38 -18.34 4.99
N TYR A 92 -17.35 -17.65 5.58
CA TYR A 92 -17.93 -18.04 6.85
C TYR A 92 -19.10 -18.99 6.62
N ASP A 93 -18.94 -20.24 7.05
CA ASP A 93 -20.02 -21.21 7.12
C ASP A 93 -20.88 -20.91 8.34
N SER A 94 -22.05 -20.31 8.10
CA SER A 94 -23.01 -19.99 9.16
C SER A 94 -23.64 -21.20 9.85
N VAL A 95 -23.65 -22.37 9.20
CA VAL A 95 -24.24 -23.60 9.76
C VAL A 95 -23.27 -24.24 10.73
N ASN A 96 -22.00 -24.35 10.34
CA ASN A 96 -20.97 -24.96 11.18
C ASN A 96 -20.24 -23.95 12.06
N HIS A 97 -20.54 -22.65 11.92
CA HIS A 97 -19.82 -21.54 12.56
C HIS A 97 -18.31 -21.58 12.34
N THR A 98 -17.88 -21.95 11.13
CA THR A 98 -16.45 -22.10 10.80
C THR A 98 -16.04 -21.21 9.63
N LEU A 99 -14.81 -20.71 9.69
CA LEU A 99 -14.18 -20.02 8.57
C LEU A 99 -13.38 -21.03 7.74
N HIS A 100 -13.63 -21.06 6.44
CA HIS A 100 -12.86 -21.83 5.48
C HIS A 100 -12.48 -20.95 4.30
N PHE A 101 -11.68 -21.50 3.38
CA PHE A 101 -11.33 -20.82 2.14
C PHE A 101 -11.93 -21.55 0.95
N ASP A 102 -12.55 -20.76 0.07
CA ASP A 102 -12.90 -21.15 -1.28
C ASP A 102 -11.87 -20.60 -2.27
N LEU A 103 -11.94 -21.09 -3.50
CA LEU A 103 -11.13 -20.61 -4.61
C LEU A 103 -11.98 -19.79 -5.55
N ILE A 104 -11.46 -18.63 -5.94
CA ILE A 104 -12.06 -17.77 -6.95
C ILE A 104 -11.10 -17.65 -8.14
N ASP A 105 -11.61 -17.97 -9.32
CA ASP A 105 -10.86 -17.84 -10.57
C ASP A 105 -10.81 -16.35 -10.96
N THR A 106 -9.60 -15.85 -11.16
CA THR A 106 -9.34 -14.48 -11.63
C THR A 106 -8.38 -14.48 -12.80
N TYR A 107 -8.43 -13.42 -13.60
CA TYR A 107 -7.71 -13.30 -14.86
C TYR A 107 -7.08 -11.92 -14.97
N TYR A 108 -5.90 -11.86 -15.58
CA TYR A 108 -5.38 -10.59 -16.10
C TYR A 108 -6.21 -10.16 -17.31
N ILE A 109 -6.25 -8.85 -17.58
CA ILE A 109 -7.05 -8.31 -18.69
C ILE A 109 -6.66 -8.90 -20.06
N ASP A 110 -5.38 -9.21 -20.26
CA ASP A 110 -4.81 -9.79 -21.48
C ASP A 110 -5.02 -11.30 -21.59
N GLN A 111 -5.65 -11.92 -20.59
CA GLN A 111 -6.11 -13.31 -20.64
C GLN A 111 -7.58 -13.41 -21.04
N ILE A 112 -8.24 -12.30 -21.40
CA ILE A 112 -9.67 -12.25 -21.71
C ILE A 112 -9.85 -11.95 -23.19
N ASP A 113 -10.62 -12.81 -23.85
CA ASP A 113 -10.70 -12.87 -25.30
C ASP A 113 -11.24 -11.57 -25.91
N GLY A 114 -12.35 -11.05 -25.38
CA GLY A 114 -12.97 -9.82 -25.89
C GLY A 114 -12.08 -8.59 -25.73
N PHE A 115 -11.37 -8.45 -24.60
CA PHE A 115 -10.50 -7.28 -24.35
C PHE A 115 -9.26 -7.28 -25.24
N MET A 116 -8.70 -8.44 -25.53
CA MET A 116 -7.56 -8.56 -26.45
C MET A 116 -7.95 -8.21 -27.88
N HIS A 117 -9.08 -8.75 -28.37
CA HIS A 117 -9.58 -8.44 -29.71
C HIS A 117 -9.89 -6.94 -29.88
N ASN A 118 -10.48 -6.34 -28.85
CA ASN A 118 -10.81 -4.91 -28.85
C ASN A 118 -9.64 -4.01 -28.46
N LYS A 119 -8.46 -4.56 -28.20
CA LYS A 119 -7.23 -3.84 -27.83
C LYS A 119 -7.45 -2.88 -26.66
N VAL A 120 -8.19 -3.32 -25.64
CA VAL A 120 -8.50 -2.49 -24.47
C VAL A 120 -7.20 -2.17 -23.73
N ASN A 121 -6.87 -0.88 -23.65
CA ASN A 121 -5.73 -0.41 -22.87
C ASN A 121 -6.18 0.05 -21.49
N TYR A 122 -6.18 -0.87 -20.52
CA TYR A 122 -6.50 -0.54 -19.14
C TYR A 122 -5.23 -0.30 -18.31
N VAL A 123 -5.23 0.82 -17.60
CA VAL A 123 -4.25 1.18 -16.58
C VAL A 123 -5.04 1.59 -15.33
N ARG A 124 -4.81 0.89 -14.21
CA ARG A 124 -5.42 1.23 -12.91
C ARG A 124 -4.47 2.13 -12.15
N ASP A 125 -4.99 3.23 -11.63
CA ASP A 125 -4.29 4.07 -10.67
C ASP A 125 -4.02 3.30 -9.36
N SER A 126 -2.88 3.57 -8.73
CA SER A 126 -2.62 3.07 -7.38
C SER A 126 -3.60 3.70 -6.37
N SER A 127 -3.80 3.09 -5.20
CA SER A 127 -4.69 3.67 -4.18
C SER A 127 -4.25 5.06 -3.73
N ILE A 128 -2.93 5.30 -3.61
CA ILE A 128 -2.38 6.63 -3.31
C ILE A 128 -2.56 7.62 -4.47
N GLU A 129 -2.40 7.18 -5.72
CA GLU A 129 -2.63 8.05 -6.88
C GLU A 129 -4.08 8.52 -6.94
N ARG A 130 -5.05 7.66 -6.59
CA ARG A 130 -6.46 8.05 -6.47
C ARG A 130 -6.69 9.06 -5.35
N VAL A 131 -5.98 8.95 -4.22
CA VAL A 131 -6.02 9.96 -3.15
C VAL A 131 -5.51 11.30 -3.67
N ILE A 132 -4.37 11.30 -4.36
CA ILE A 132 -3.78 12.51 -4.95
C ILE A 132 -4.74 13.16 -5.96
N LYS A 133 -5.30 12.38 -6.90
CA LYS A 133 -6.21 12.90 -7.93
C LYS A 133 -7.51 13.48 -7.35
N LYS A 134 -7.98 12.98 -6.21
CA LYS A 134 -9.14 13.54 -5.50
C LYS A 134 -8.83 14.85 -4.77
N LYS A 135 -7.55 15.14 -4.53
CA LYS A 135 -7.11 16.31 -3.77
C LYS A 135 -6.75 17.45 -4.73
N GLU A 136 -7.75 18.27 -5.08
CA GLU A 136 -7.62 19.35 -6.08
C GLU A 136 -6.49 20.34 -5.77
N ASN A 137 -6.20 20.57 -4.49
CA ASN A 137 -5.18 21.49 -4.02
C ASN A 137 -3.83 20.81 -3.67
N TYR A 138 -3.61 19.57 -4.08
CA TYR A 138 -2.39 18.82 -3.76
C TYR A 138 -1.10 19.56 -4.12
N ASP A 139 -1.05 20.20 -5.30
CA ASP A 139 0.11 21.01 -5.71
C ASP A 139 0.37 22.22 -4.79
N THR A 140 -0.68 22.79 -4.22
CA THR A 140 -0.59 23.90 -3.26
C THR A 140 -0.09 23.39 -1.92
N LEU A 141 -0.60 22.24 -1.45
CA LEU A 141 -0.11 21.57 -0.25
C LEU A 141 1.39 21.30 -0.32
N LEU A 142 1.88 20.77 -1.43
CA LEU A 142 3.30 20.47 -1.59
C LEU A 142 4.20 21.70 -1.53
N LYS A 143 3.70 22.91 -1.87
CA LYS A 143 4.49 24.15 -1.80
C LYS A 143 4.71 24.64 -0.37
N VAL A 144 3.84 24.29 0.57
CA VAL A 144 3.99 24.69 1.97
C VAL A 144 4.82 23.69 2.78
N LEU A 145 5.00 22.47 2.26
CA LEU A 145 5.83 21.45 2.90
C LEU A 145 7.31 21.79 2.76
N LYS A 146 8.03 21.70 3.88
CA LYS A 146 9.47 21.91 3.93
C LYS A 146 10.23 20.74 3.29
N TYR A 147 11.46 20.99 2.89
CA TYR A 147 12.39 19.94 2.45
C TYR A 147 12.48 18.82 3.50
N GLY A 148 12.35 17.56 3.05
CA GLY A 148 12.41 16.37 3.91
C GLY A 148 11.07 15.91 4.48
N TRP A 149 9.94 16.54 4.14
CA TRP A 149 8.62 16.13 4.65
C TRP A 149 8.30 14.66 4.37
N GLN A 150 8.78 14.09 3.26
CA GLN A 150 8.60 12.68 2.92
C GLN A 150 9.20 11.76 3.99
N ASP A 151 10.42 12.07 4.44
CA ASP A 151 11.10 11.32 5.50
C ASP A 151 10.31 11.37 6.81
N ILE A 152 9.82 12.55 7.17
CA ILE A 152 9.04 12.75 8.39
C ILE A 152 7.70 12.00 8.33
N PHE A 153 7.00 12.10 7.20
CA PHE A 153 5.73 11.41 7.00
C PHE A 153 5.93 9.89 7.05
N VAL A 154 6.88 9.35 6.28
CA VAL A 154 7.16 7.91 6.24
C VAL A 154 7.59 7.39 7.61
N GLU A 155 8.46 8.12 8.33
CA GLU A 155 8.88 7.73 9.68
C GLU A 155 7.71 7.75 10.67
N SER A 156 6.85 8.77 10.61
CA SER A 156 5.66 8.88 11.46
C SER A 156 4.67 7.76 11.18
N TYR A 157 4.46 7.42 9.91
CA TYR A 157 3.62 6.30 9.50
C TYR A 157 4.17 4.95 9.99
N LEU A 158 5.47 4.71 9.85
CA LEU A 158 6.08 3.45 10.28
C LEU A 158 5.99 3.24 11.79
N LYS A 159 5.97 4.32 12.59
CA LYS A 159 5.73 4.27 14.04
C LYS A 159 4.29 3.88 14.41
N LEU A 160 3.37 3.71 13.47
CA LEU A 160 2.05 3.14 13.76
C LEU A 160 2.09 1.62 13.92
N PHE A 161 3.20 0.96 13.57
CA PHE A 161 3.32 -0.49 13.57
C PHE A 161 4.22 -1.00 14.70
N ASP A 162 3.69 -1.89 15.53
CA ASP A 162 4.43 -2.50 16.64
C ASP A 162 5.74 -3.17 16.18
N PHE A 163 5.70 -3.89 15.05
CA PHE A 163 6.89 -4.57 14.55
C PHE A 163 8.02 -3.59 14.18
N TYR A 164 7.70 -2.34 13.84
CA TYR A 164 8.70 -1.31 13.54
C TYR A 164 9.37 -0.82 14.82
N HIS A 165 8.60 -0.63 15.89
CA HIS A 165 9.12 -0.28 17.21
C HIS A 165 10.06 -1.35 17.76
N PHE A 166 9.74 -2.63 17.60
CA PHE A 166 10.59 -3.72 18.08
C PHE A 166 11.71 -4.12 17.11
N SER A 167 11.78 -3.50 15.93
CA SER A 167 12.82 -3.77 14.93
C SER A 167 14.16 -3.10 15.27
N ASN A 168 15.26 -3.75 14.86
CA ASN A 168 16.58 -3.15 14.88
C ASN A 168 16.73 -2.06 13.79
N ASN A 169 17.80 -1.28 13.85
CA ASN A 169 18.03 -0.16 12.92
C ASN A 169 18.06 -0.60 11.44
N GLU A 170 18.60 -1.78 11.15
CA GLU A 170 18.67 -2.31 9.78
C GLU A 170 17.27 -2.58 9.20
N LYS A 171 16.40 -3.26 9.97
CA LYS A 171 15.00 -3.51 9.58
C LYS A 171 14.19 -2.23 9.47
N ARG A 172 14.39 -1.28 10.40
CA ARG A 172 13.72 0.04 10.32
C ARG A 172 14.09 0.77 9.03
N LEU A 173 15.39 0.83 8.72
CA LEU A 173 15.88 1.43 7.48
C LEU A 173 15.34 0.71 6.24
N PHE A 174 15.23 -0.62 6.29
CA PHE A 174 14.61 -1.39 5.20
C PHE A 174 13.16 -0.97 4.94
N TYR A 175 12.28 -0.92 5.95
CA TYR A 175 10.88 -0.52 5.73
C TYR A 175 10.74 0.91 5.27
N LYS A 176 11.59 1.82 5.77
CA LYS A 176 11.65 3.20 5.29
C LYS A 176 12.02 3.27 3.81
N ASN A 177 13.14 2.64 3.43
CA ASN A 177 13.57 2.60 2.03
C ASN A 177 12.56 1.90 1.11
N LEU A 178 11.87 0.87 1.61
CA LEU A 178 10.80 0.20 0.89
C LEU A 178 9.68 1.17 0.52
N LEU A 179 9.16 1.94 1.48
CA LEU A 179 8.07 2.89 1.22
C LEU A 179 8.53 4.03 0.29
N MET A 180 9.74 4.56 0.51
CA MET A 180 10.34 5.59 -0.34
C MET A 180 10.58 5.09 -1.78
N TYR A 181 10.87 3.80 -1.97
CA TYR A 181 10.96 3.17 -3.28
C TYR A 181 9.57 2.99 -3.92
N VAL A 182 8.64 2.38 -3.19
CA VAL A 182 7.32 1.98 -3.71
C VAL A 182 6.46 3.18 -4.10
N PHE A 183 6.53 4.25 -3.31
CA PHE A 183 5.71 5.46 -3.47
C PHE A 183 6.51 6.69 -3.88
N GLY A 184 7.76 6.52 -4.32
CA GLY A 184 8.63 7.66 -4.62
C GLY A 184 8.09 8.59 -5.70
N GLU A 185 7.44 8.03 -6.72
CA GLU A 185 6.78 8.81 -7.78
C GLU A 185 5.64 9.66 -7.21
N GLU A 186 4.73 9.05 -6.44
CA GLU A 186 3.60 9.75 -5.83
C GLU A 186 4.02 10.76 -4.75
N LEU A 187 5.14 10.54 -4.08
CA LEU A 187 5.72 11.46 -3.09
C LEU A 187 6.65 12.52 -3.72
N ARG A 188 6.78 12.54 -5.05
CA ARG A 188 7.66 13.44 -5.83
C ARG A 188 9.12 13.42 -5.38
N ILE A 189 9.63 12.23 -5.08
CA ILE A 189 11.03 12.02 -4.74
C ILE A 189 11.86 12.08 -6.03
N VAL A 190 12.67 13.12 -6.16
CA VAL A 190 13.50 13.37 -7.36
C VAL A 190 14.58 12.31 -7.56
N ASN A 191 15.13 11.79 -6.45
CA ASN A 191 16.14 10.73 -6.46
C ASN A 191 15.57 9.48 -5.80
N PRO A 192 15.09 8.49 -6.60
CA PRO A 192 14.49 7.27 -6.05
C PRO A 192 15.48 6.59 -5.11
N HIS A 193 15.02 6.23 -3.92
CA HIS A 193 15.81 5.40 -3.02
C HIS A 193 16.08 4.07 -3.70
N THR A 194 17.29 3.52 -3.56
CA THR A 194 17.53 2.14 -3.96
C THR A 194 17.00 1.20 -2.89
N LEU A 195 16.48 0.04 -3.30
CA LEU A 195 16.11 -1.00 -2.37
C LEU A 195 17.38 -1.51 -1.69
N SER A 196 17.52 -1.21 -0.39
CA SER A 196 18.61 -1.75 0.41
C SER A 196 18.49 -3.26 0.50
N SER A 197 19.59 -3.98 0.24
CA SER A 197 19.66 -5.43 0.38
C SER A 197 19.59 -5.82 1.86
N LEU A 198 18.39 -6.02 2.40
CA LEU A 198 18.22 -6.68 3.69
C LEU A 198 18.45 -8.17 3.50
N LYS A 199 19.45 -8.74 4.19
CA LYS A 199 19.59 -10.19 4.27
C LYS A 199 18.52 -10.72 5.21
N ILE A 200 17.47 -11.32 4.66
CA ILE A 200 16.36 -11.89 5.43
C ILE A 200 16.63 -13.38 5.62
N GLU A 201 16.81 -13.80 6.87
CA GLU A 201 16.88 -15.22 7.25
C GLU A 201 15.60 -15.96 6.83
N ASP A 202 15.73 -17.20 6.37
CA ASP A 202 14.61 -17.99 5.82
C ASP A 202 13.42 -18.08 6.78
N GLY A 203 13.68 -18.28 8.09
CA GLY A 203 12.64 -18.35 9.11
C GLY A 203 11.84 -17.05 9.31
N ASN A 204 12.35 -15.91 8.83
CA ASN A 204 11.73 -14.60 8.95
C ASN A 204 11.08 -14.09 7.66
N LYS A 205 11.31 -14.75 6.51
CA LYS A 205 10.83 -14.29 5.19
C LYS A 205 9.32 -14.11 5.13
N LEU A 206 8.55 -15.06 5.68
CA LEU A 206 7.10 -14.97 5.70
C LEU A 206 6.61 -13.77 6.53
N THR A 207 7.20 -13.57 7.70
CA THR A 207 6.86 -12.46 8.59
C THR A 207 7.19 -11.11 7.95
N VAL A 208 8.39 -10.98 7.37
CA VAL A 208 8.78 -9.76 6.65
C VAL A 208 7.86 -9.49 5.46
N TYR A 209 7.49 -10.53 4.70
CA TYR A 209 6.55 -10.40 3.58
C TYR A 209 5.19 -9.86 4.02
N LYS A 210 4.66 -10.34 5.15
CA LYS A 210 3.42 -9.84 5.74
C LYS A 210 3.54 -8.37 6.16
N HIS A 211 4.62 -8.00 6.86
CA HIS A 211 4.85 -6.60 7.22
C HIS A 211 4.96 -5.69 6.00
N MET A 212 5.65 -6.14 4.93
CA MET A 212 5.72 -5.39 3.66
C MET A 212 4.34 -5.16 3.07
N HIS A 213 3.50 -6.19 3.01
CA HIS A 213 2.12 -6.06 2.53
C HIS A 213 1.33 -5.08 3.39
N GLU A 214 1.44 -5.18 4.71
CA GLU A 214 0.71 -4.33 5.65
C GLU A 214 1.10 -2.85 5.49
N VAL A 215 2.40 -2.53 5.47
CA VAL A 215 2.85 -1.13 5.31
C VAL A 215 2.52 -0.57 3.95
N ILE A 216 2.54 -1.37 2.88
CA ILE A 216 2.21 -0.90 1.53
C ILE A 216 0.70 -0.71 1.38
N SER A 217 -0.10 -1.66 1.86
CA SER A 217 -1.55 -1.67 1.64
C SER A 217 -2.25 -0.55 2.40
N CYS A 218 -1.78 -0.21 3.61
CA CYS A 218 -2.38 0.84 4.43
C CYS A 218 -1.83 2.26 4.15
N PHE A 219 -0.78 2.39 3.33
CA PHE A 219 -0.07 3.66 3.14
C PHE A 219 -0.97 4.79 2.63
N HIS A 220 -1.85 4.48 1.69
CA HIS A 220 -2.77 5.45 1.09
C HIS A 220 -3.77 6.05 2.09
N ILE A 221 -4.16 5.27 3.12
CA ILE A 221 -5.08 5.72 4.17
C ILE A 221 -4.37 6.76 5.03
N ALA A 222 -3.17 6.42 5.53
CA ALA A 222 -2.36 7.34 6.32
C ALA A 222 -1.98 8.61 5.54
N PHE A 223 -1.70 8.46 4.23
CA PHE A 223 -1.40 9.60 3.37
C PHE A 223 -2.61 10.50 3.15
N GLN A 224 -3.80 9.93 2.97
CA GLN A 224 -5.03 10.71 2.87
C GLN A 224 -5.25 11.53 4.15
N SER A 225 -5.17 10.88 5.32
CA SER A 225 -5.30 11.58 6.61
C SER A 225 -4.27 12.69 6.77
N TYR A 226 -3.01 12.44 6.40
CA TYR A 226 -1.97 13.48 6.41
C TYR A 226 -2.32 14.69 5.54
N LEU A 227 -2.86 14.47 4.34
CA LEU A 227 -3.28 15.55 3.45
C LEU A 227 -4.52 16.30 3.96
N ASP A 228 -5.42 15.62 4.67
CA ASP A 228 -6.61 16.22 5.26
C ASP A 228 -6.25 17.08 6.49
N ASP A 229 -5.31 16.61 7.32
CA ASP A 229 -4.78 17.37 8.46
C ASP A 229 -4.01 18.63 8.00
N LEU A 230 -3.23 18.51 6.91
CA LEU A 230 -2.55 19.66 6.32
C LEU A 230 -3.52 20.71 5.78
N ASP A 231 -4.61 20.28 5.14
CA ASP A 231 -5.66 21.19 4.67
C ASP A 231 -6.30 21.95 5.81
N ALA A 232 -6.72 21.23 6.86
CA ALA A 232 -7.33 21.83 8.05
C ALA A 232 -6.40 22.87 8.68
N LEU A 233 -5.11 22.55 8.80
CA LEU A 233 -4.11 23.46 9.34
C LEU A 233 -3.91 24.72 8.49
N ILE A 234 -3.91 24.60 7.16
CA ILE A 234 -3.75 25.77 6.28
C ILE A 234 -4.97 26.70 6.40
N ILE A 235 -6.18 26.14 6.51
CA ILE A 235 -7.41 26.91 6.74
C ILE A 235 -7.31 27.62 8.08
N GLU A 236 -6.97 26.90 9.16
CA GLU A 236 -6.81 27.47 10.50
C GLU A 236 -5.76 28.59 10.52
N ILE A 237 -4.61 28.41 9.88
CA ILE A 237 -3.59 29.46 9.74
C ILE A 237 -4.15 30.65 8.95
N GLY A 238 -4.87 30.41 7.86
CA GLY A 238 -5.52 31.43 7.06
C GLY A 238 -6.46 32.28 7.90
N ASP A 239 -7.36 31.63 8.63
CA ASP A 239 -8.35 32.27 9.52
C ASP A 239 -7.65 33.05 10.65
N LEU A 240 -6.65 32.45 11.31
CA LEU A 240 -5.83 33.11 12.32
C LEU A 240 -5.07 34.32 11.77
N THR A 241 -4.61 34.28 10.51
CA THR A 241 -3.94 35.44 9.89
C THR A 241 -4.90 36.56 9.52
N ILE A 242 -6.18 36.26 9.30
CA ILE A 242 -7.24 37.26 9.02
C ILE A 242 -7.71 37.89 10.33
N GLU A 243 -7.92 37.09 11.38
CA GLU A 243 -8.49 37.55 12.64
C GLU A 243 -7.44 38.11 13.62
N GLN A 244 -6.22 37.53 13.67
CA GLN A 244 -5.21 37.86 14.67
C GLN A 244 -3.77 37.79 14.10
N PRO A 245 -3.28 38.85 13.43
CA PRO A 245 -1.98 38.87 12.74
C PRO A 245 -0.76 38.55 13.63
N ARG A 246 -0.90 38.63 14.96
CA ARG A 246 0.17 38.39 15.95
C ARG A 246 0.36 36.91 16.32
N LEU A 247 -0.61 36.02 16.08
CA LEU A 247 -0.51 34.59 16.39
C LEU A 247 0.20 33.77 15.30
N ARG A 248 0.72 34.46 14.27
CA ARG A 248 1.40 33.87 13.13
C ARG A 248 2.56 32.96 13.52
N SER A 249 3.29 33.23 14.61
CA SER A 249 4.43 32.39 15.02
C SER A 249 4.03 31.05 15.63
N GLU A 250 2.90 30.97 16.34
CA GLU A 250 2.44 29.73 16.99
C GLU A 250 1.93 28.74 15.95
N ALA A 251 1.19 29.24 14.96
CA ALA A 251 0.69 28.43 13.87
C ALA A 251 1.83 27.98 12.91
N PHE A 252 2.85 28.82 12.71
CA PHE A 252 4.11 28.42 12.06
C PHE A 252 4.87 27.34 12.85
N HIS A 253 4.85 27.39 14.18
CA HIS A 253 5.43 26.34 15.03
C HIS A 253 4.64 25.04 14.97
N LEU A 254 3.32 25.08 14.79
CA LEU A 254 2.49 23.88 14.61
C LEU A 254 2.74 23.21 13.25
N MET A 255 2.85 23.98 12.18
CA MET A 255 3.36 23.53 10.88
C MET A 255 4.76 22.93 11.00
N GLU A 256 5.63 23.55 11.79
CA GLU A 256 6.96 23.04 12.07
C GLU A 256 6.94 21.74 12.90
N LYS A 257 5.99 21.57 13.84
CA LYS A 257 5.78 20.31 14.58
C LYS A 257 5.32 19.18 13.66
N MET A 258 4.39 19.43 12.74
CA MET A 258 4.00 18.43 11.72
C MET A 258 5.13 18.13 10.73
N SER A 259 5.91 19.16 10.35
CA SER A 259 7.13 18.96 9.55
C SER A 259 8.31 18.40 10.35
N LYS A 260 8.18 18.15 11.64
CA LYS A 260 9.22 17.52 12.48
C LYS A 260 8.80 16.15 13.02
N GLY A 261 7.54 15.75 12.82
CA GLY A 261 6.99 14.47 13.25
C GLY A 261 7.07 14.27 14.76
N ILE A 262 6.06 14.75 15.50
CA ILE A 262 5.98 14.48 16.95
C ILE A 262 4.64 13.86 17.30
N SER A 263 4.75 12.69 17.94
CA SER A 263 3.73 11.94 18.66
C SER A 263 3.11 12.80 19.76
N PHE A 264 1.79 12.93 19.79
CA PHE A 264 1.04 13.42 20.96
C PHE A 264 1.03 12.34 22.04
N VAL A 265 2.16 12.11 22.69
CA VAL A 265 2.18 11.43 23.98
C VAL A 265 2.94 12.33 24.94
N ASN A 266 2.15 12.90 25.86
CA ASN A 266 2.51 13.64 27.07
C ASN A 266 2.84 15.14 26.92
N GLU A 267 1.80 15.94 26.69
CA GLU A 267 1.63 17.24 27.37
C GLU A 267 0.45 17.11 28.37
N ILE A 268 0.59 16.21 29.34
CA ILE A 268 -0.14 16.26 30.61
C ILE A 268 0.90 15.92 31.68
N GLU A 269 1.67 16.92 32.08
CA GLU A 269 2.30 17.01 33.41
C GLU A 269 3.08 18.33 33.45
N MET A 270 2.35 19.45 33.44
CA MET A 270 2.78 20.70 34.04
C MET A 270 1.52 21.55 34.26
N ASP A 271 0.76 21.17 35.28
CA ASP A 271 -0.01 22.11 36.10
C ASP A 271 -0.35 21.39 37.41
N GLU A 272 -0.08 22.09 38.53
CA GLU A 272 -0.05 21.66 39.95
C GLU A 272 1.39 21.43 40.47
N GLN A 273 2.02 22.29 41.27
CA GLN A 273 1.55 23.40 42.12
C GLN A 273 2.65 24.46 42.26
N GLU A 274 2.30 25.72 41.99
CA GLU A 274 2.82 26.85 42.75
C GLU A 274 2.07 26.88 44.09
N THR A 275 2.79 26.68 45.20
CA THR A 275 2.67 27.43 46.47
C THR A 275 3.91 27.22 47.31
#